data_AF-A0A7S4REX8-F1
#
_entry.id   AF-A0A7S4REX8-F1
#
_cell.length_a   1.000
_cell.length_b   1.000
_cell.length_c   1.000
_cell.angle_alpha   90.00
_cell.angle_beta   90.00
_cell.angle_gamma   90.00
#
_symmetry.space_group_name_H-M   'P 1'
#
loop_
_entity.id
_entity.type
_entity.pdbx_description
1 polymer ?
#
loop_
_entity_poly.entity_id
_entity_poly.type
_entity_poly.pdbx_seq_one_letter_code
_entity_poly.pdbx_strand_id
1 'polypeptide(L)'
;MAQSFVCPAGIVGPSGQAAPPAPDVPTPPHPPPGAVGHGRGQSVSPPMRFEKPASLEARNMDSEHGPLDGFLRRFPADDRAQDYLLSSPPEVVERVIRDFRPLVDGEADYSGLLTSFVKRVRQHHAQSGSSGHTAGLPPPGGDAGPNGDRSHDLRRTVDRFCRRYPVDDDAYSSLVKCPTDVALRVMRDFRPPREGESDYSALLKTFVKRCSHEGSFQAQLSGLNGRGREDGRGREGLIGGELEGRNSALDTFVRRYPVDSRAYDYLESLPAELQDLVVQEFRPKREGEADYSSLLTSFITRCRQEQQGTSGSGAVAEQPCLPASDQAEQDFRVRFPMDERAFEYLTTSSAEVRSHILSTFRPRRQNDSDYSAPVTAYVRECRKQFGVSGAGTAGADGGLPRHPVTDGAREPSRERGHHGRGHEWEEAAPEGAKQPEAMGGQVEEALSHFLQKYPVDSRAHDYLVTSTPEVIWRVVQEFAPKRLGESDYSALVTTFVKRCRDREETSRARDAHGAPVWKRGRFG
;
A
#
# COMPACT_ATOMS: atom_id res chain seq x y z
N MET A 1 -43.84 -4.96 53.71
CA MET A 1 -43.11 -3.68 53.56
C MET A 1 -42.81 -3.48 52.09
N ALA A 2 -43.70 -2.78 51.39
CA ALA A 2 -43.56 -2.47 49.97
C ALA A 2 -43.39 -0.96 49.85
N GLN A 3 -42.28 -0.51 49.26
CA GLN A 3 -42.05 0.91 48.97
C GLN A 3 -42.20 1.14 47.47
N SER A 4 -43.29 1.82 47.13
CA SER A 4 -43.60 2.34 45.81
C SER A 4 -42.86 3.67 45.61
N PHE A 5 -42.07 3.79 44.55
CA PHE A 5 -41.51 5.07 44.11
C PHE A 5 -42.39 5.68 43.03
N VAL A 6 -42.86 6.89 43.32
CA VAL A 6 -43.65 7.77 42.45
C VAL A 6 -42.67 8.65 41.67
N CYS A 7 -42.78 8.71 40.34
CA CYS A 7 -42.06 9.68 39.50
C CYS A 7 -42.97 10.90 39.27
N PRO A 8 -42.48 12.14 39.44
CA PRO A 8 -43.24 13.33 39.07
C PRO A 8 -43.03 13.71 37.61
N ALA A 9 -44.12 14.16 37.00
CA ALA A 9 -44.19 14.73 35.66
C ALA A 9 -43.73 16.20 35.62
N GLY A 10 -43.24 16.61 34.44
CA GLY A 10 -43.49 17.94 33.89
C GLY A 10 -42.35 18.95 33.98
N ILE A 11 -41.66 19.18 32.86
CA ILE A 11 -41.10 20.49 32.52
C ILE A 11 -41.41 20.81 31.06
N VAL A 12 -42.19 21.88 30.88
CA VAL A 12 -42.55 22.54 29.63
C VAL A 12 -41.40 23.46 29.22
N GLY A 13 -40.88 23.30 28.00
CA GLY A 13 -39.86 24.18 27.41
C GLY A 13 -40.47 25.19 26.41
N PRO A 14 -40.07 26.47 26.42
CA PRO A 14 -40.73 27.51 25.65
C PRO A 14 -40.13 27.74 24.25
N SER A 15 -41.02 28.09 23.33
CA SER A 15 -40.95 29.18 22.35
C SER A 15 -39.70 29.34 21.47
N GLY A 16 -39.93 29.14 20.16
CA GLY A 16 -38.98 29.42 19.09
C GLY A 16 -38.57 30.90 19.00
N GLN A 17 -37.28 31.10 18.81
CA GLN A 17 -36.71 32.36 18.33
C GLN A 17 -36.40 32.23 16.84
N ALA A 18 -36.93 33.19 16.08
CA ALA A 18 -36.68 33.38 14.67
C ALA A 18 -35.22 33.74 14.40
N ALA A 19 -34.66 33.16 13.34
CA ALA A 19 -33.33 33.48 12.83
C ALA A 19 -33.29 34.88 12.20
N PRO A 20 -32.23 35.68 12.43
CA PRO A 20 -32.04 36.94 11.72
C PRO A 20 -31.56 36.71 10.27
N PRO A 21 -31.91 37.60 9.32
CA PRO A 21 -31.47 37.50 7.93
C PRO A 21 -29.98 37.81 7.77
N ALA A 22 -29.34 37.12 6.83
CA ALA A 22 -27.93 37.27 6.48
C ALA A 22 -27.63 38.66 5.86
N PRO A 23 -26.44 39.24 6.11
CA PRO A 23 -26.02 40.49 5.47
C PRO A 23 -25.58 40.28 4.02
N ASP A 24 -26.02 41.19 3.15
CA ASP A 24 -25.63 41.32 1.74
C ASP A 24 -24.11 41.45 1.57
N VAL A 25 -23.53 40.58 0.74
CA VAL A 25 -22.13 40.64 0.31
C VAL A 25 -22.07 41.41 -1.01
N PRO A 26 -21.32 42.53 -1.10
CA PRO A 26 -21.19 43.28 -2.35
C PRO A 26 -20.28 42.57 -3.35
N THR A 27 -20.78 42.41 -4.56
CA THR A 27 -20.10 41.88 -5.74
C THR A 27 -18.92 42.76 -6.17
N PRO A 28 -17.72 42.21 -6.44
CA PRO A 28 -16.61 43.00 -6.98
C PRO A 28 -16.80 43.31 -8.49
N PRO A 29 -16.34 44.48 -8.97
CA PRO A 29 -16.52 44.91 -10.36
C PRO A 29 -15.57 44.20 -11.34
N HIS A 30 -16.10 43.92 -12.52
CA HIS A 30 -15.39 43.36 -13.68
C HIS A 30 -14.25 44.28 -14.18
N PRO A 31 -13.11 43.73 -14.63
CA PRO A 31 -12.11 44.48 -15.39
C PRO A 31 -12.53 44.66 -16.87
N PRO A 32 -12.16 45.79 -17.50
CA PRO A 32 -12.47 46.05 -18.92
C PRO A 32 -11.58 45.22 -19.88
N PRO A 33 -12.08 44.89 -21.09
CA PRO A 33 -11.35 44.11 -22.07
C PRO A 33 -10.20 44.92 -22.71
N GLY A 34 -8.97 44.48 -22.46
CA GLY A 34 -7.75 44.97 -23.11
C GLY A 34 -7.60 44.40 -24.51
N ALA A 35 -7.20 45.29 -25.42
CA ALA A 35 -7.13 45.12 -26.86
C ALA A 35 -6.18 44.00 -27.34
N VAL A 36 -6.67 43.21 -28.29
CA VAL A 36 -5.90 42.28 -29.11
C VAL A 36 -5.19 43.08 -30.20
N GLY A 37 -3.89 43.28 -30.04
CA GLY A 37 -3.01 43.81 -31.08
C GLY A 37 -2.55 42.70 -32.01
N HIS A 38 -3.10 42.64 -33.22
CA HIS A 38 -2.55 41.86 -34.34
C HIS A 38 -1.43 42.65 -35.02
N GLY A 39 -0.21 42.10 -34.99
CA GLY A 39 0.94 42.58 -35.76
C GLY A 39 1.59 41.43 -36.53
N ARG A 40 1.07 41.15 -37.74
CA ARG A 40 1.75 40.37 -38.79
C ARG A 40 2.35 41.36 -39.79
N GLY A 41 3.59 41.11 -40.23
CA GLY A 41 4.24 41.78 -41.35
C GLY A 41 5.75 41.82 -41.13
N GLN A 42 6.49 40.78 -41.55
CA GLN A 42 7.24 40.77 -42.81
C GLN A 42 8.16 41.99 -42.97
N SER A 43 9.48 41.77 -43.02
CA SER A 43 10.26 42.03 -44.24
C SER A 43 11.77 41.85 -44.04
N VAL A 44 12.37 41.28 -45.09
CA VAL A 44 13.73 41.45 -45.63
C VAL A 44 14.97 41.18 -44.77
N SER A 45 15.62 40.05 -45.09
CA SER A 45 17.08 39.91 -45.09
C SER A 45 17.72 40.82 -46.16
N PRO A 46 18.97 41.25 -45.95
CA PRO A 46 19.97 41.17 -47.01
C PRO A 46 21.32 40.57 -46.57
N PRO A 47 22.13 40.05 -47.52
CA PRO A 47 23.34 39.30 -47.25
C PRO A 47 24.56 40.23 -47.14
N MET A 48 25.40 40.03 -46.13
CA MET A 48 26.72 40.66 -46.08
C MET A 48 27.82 39.60 -45.91
N ARG A 49 28.80 39.76 -46.80
CA ARG A 49 29.98 38.93 -47.05
C ARG A 49 30.96 38.92 -45.88
N PHE A 50 31.67 37.80 -45.81
CA PHE A 50 33.07 37.62 -45.42
C PHE A 50 33.82 38.87 -44.95
N GLU A 51 34.26 38.87 -43.69
CA GLU A 51 35.66 39.09 -43.33
C GLU A 51 36.02 38.27 -42.07
N LYS A 52 37.12 37.53 -42.17
CA LYS A 52 37.83 36.88 -41.07
C LYS A 52 39.19 37.58 -41.03
N PRO A 53 39.59 38.20 -39.92
CA PRO A 53 40.83 37.71 -39.29
C PRO A 53 40.88 37.91 -37.76
N ALA A 54 41.67 37.05 -37.11
CA ALA A 54 42.13 37.15 -35.71
C ALA A 54 40.99 37.11 -34.66
N SER A 55 41.14 36.58 -33.46
CA SER A 55 42.32 36.41 -32.65
C SER A 55 42.09 35.27 -31.65
N LEU A 56 43.17 34.58 -31.32
CA LEU A 56 43.25 33.36 -30.53
C LEU A 56 43.13 33.63 -29.01
N GLU A 57 42.33 34.62 -28.59
CA GLU A 57 42.28 35.13 -27.21
C GLU A 57 40.92 34.99 -26.50
N ALA A 58 39.98 34.23 -27.06
CA ALA A 58 38.66 34.02 -26.44
C ALA A 58 38.54 32.73 -25.60
N ARG A 59 39.67 32.17 -25.10
CA ARG A 59 39.67 30.87 -24.40
C ARG A 59 39.95 30.90 -22.89
N ASN A 60 40.07 32.08 -22.27
CA ASN A 60 40.40 32.20 -20.84
C ASN A 60 39.41 32.99 -19.97
N MET A 61 38.22 33.36 -20.48
CA MET A 61 37.20 34.04 -19.66
C MET A 61 36.20 33.07 -18.97
N ASP A 62 36.23 31.78 -19.29
CA ASP A 62 35.42 30.74 -18.62
C ASP A 62 35.98 30.34 -17.24
N SER A 63 37.10 30.92 -16.79
CA SER A 63 37.73 30.59 -15.49
C SER A 63 37.32 31.50 -14.33
N GLU A 64 36.51 32.54 -14.55
CA GLU A 64 36.04 33.41 -13.46
C GLU A 64 34.82 32.86 -12.71
N HIS A 65 34.07 31.94 -13.33
CA HIS A 65 32.99 31.24 -12.66
C HIS A 65 33.60 30.19 -11.73
N GLY A 66 33.69 30.52 -10.44
CA GLY A 66 34.24 29.63 -9.42
C GLY A 66 33.59 28.24 -9.45
N PRO A 67 34.18 27.24 -8.77
CA PRO A 67 33.71 25.85 -8.80
C PRO A 67 32.22 25.71 -8.39
N LEU A 68 31.70 26.66 -7.61
CA LEU A 68 30.30 26.73 -7.23
C LEU A 68 29.36 27.10 -8.40
N ASP A 69 29.73 28.06 -9.25
CA ASP A 69 28.93 28.46 -10.40
C ASP A 69 28.80 27.31 -11.41
N GLY A 70 29.91 26.60 -11.65
CA GLY A 70 29.92 25.40 -12.49
C GLY A 70 29.03 24.28 -11.92
N PHE A 71 29.00 24.15 -10.60
CA PHE A 71 28.12 23.21 -9.91
C PHE A 71 26.64 23.56 -10.05
N LEU A 72 26.26 24.82 -9.82
CA LEU A 72 24.86 25.28 -9.91
C LEU A 72 24.33 25.28 -11.35
N ARG A 73 25.19 25.51 -12.35
CA ARG A 73 24.83 25.32 -13.76
C ARG A 73 24.55 23.86 -14.11
N ARG A 74 25.29 22.93 -13.49
CA ARG A 74 25.12 21.49 -13.72
C ARG A 74 23.89 20.92 -13.01
N PHE A 75 23.54 21.47 -11.84
CA PHE A 75 22.41 21.04 -11.03
C PHE A 75 21.50 22.23 -10.74
N PRO A 76 20.58 22.58 -11.67
CA PRO A 76 19.65 23.69 -11.48
C PRO A 76 18.83 23.48 -10.21
N ALA A 77 18.86 24.48 -9.34
CA ALA A 77 18.10 24.53 -8.10
C ALA A 77 17.48 25.93 -7.96
N ASP A 78 16.40 26.03 -7.20
CA ASP A 78 15.75 27.29 -6.89
C ASP A 78 16.67 28.22 -6.07
N ASP A 79 16.37 29.51 -6.10
CA ASP A 79 17.17 30.53 -5.40
C ASP A 79 17.29 30.22 -3.90
N ARG A 80 16.27 29.60 -3.31
CA ARG A 80 16.25 29.25 -1.89
C ARG A 80 17.26 28.17 -1.53
N ALA A 81 17.40 27.12 -2.34
CA ALA A 81 18.38 26.06 -2.15
C ALA A 81 19.80 26.59 -2.40
N GLN A 82 19.96 27.48 -3.38
CA GLN A 82 21.24 28.16 -3.66
C GLN A 82 21.67 29.04 -2.47
N ASP A 83 20.78 29.88 -1.96
CA ASP A 83 21.01 30.72 -0.77
C ASP A 83 21.35 29.86 0.46
N TYR A 84 20.70 28.70 0.61
CA TYR A 84 20.98 27.77 1.70
C TYR A 84 22.38 27.14 1.61
N LEU A 85 22.85 26.84 0.39
CA LEU A 85 24.21 26.38 0.14
C LEU A 85 25.22 27.52 0.40
N LEU A 86 24.99 28.72 -0.15
CA LEU A 86 25.86 29.89 -0.02
C LEU A 86 26.00 30.38 1.43
N SER A 87 24.94 30.26 2.23
CA SER A 87 24.95 30.61 3.66
C SER A 87 25.58 29.53 4.56
N SER A 88 26.02 28.40 4.00
CA SER A 88 26.70 27.33 4.74
C SER A 88 28.22 27.59 4.87
N PRO A 89 28.90 27.04 5.89
CA PRO A 89 30.35 27.19 6.04
C PRO A 89 31.12 26.71 4.79
N PRO A 90 32.26 27.32 4.44
CA PRO A 90 32.99 27.01 3.21
C PRO A 90 33.37 25.52 3.10
N GLU A 91 33.69 24.86 4.22
CA GLU A 91 34.01 23.44 4.27
C GLU A 91 32.81 22.55 3.92
N VAL A 92 31.60 23.00 4.25
CA VAL A 92 30.35 22.33 3.86
C VAL A 92 30.13 22.51 2.36
N VAL A 93 30.31 23.73 1.83
CA VAL A 93 30.12 24.03 0.40
C VAL A 93 31.07 23.20 -0.46
N GLU A 94 32.37 23.18 -0.14
CA GLU A 94 33.37 22.37 -0.85
C GLU A 94 33.01 20.88 -0.84
N ARG A 95 32.56 20.38 0.31
CA ARG A 95 32.15 18.99 0.45
C ARG A 95 30.89 18.68 -0.36
N VAL A 96 29.95 19.61 -0.44
CA VAL A 96 28.75 19.48 -1.27
C VAL A 96 29.12 19.43 -2.75
N ILE A 97 29.93 20.37 -3.23
CA ILE A 97 30.41 20.39 -4.63
C ILE A 97 31.12 19.07 -4.99
N ARG A 98 31.95 18.55 -4.08
CA ARG A 98 32.70 17.32 -4.31
C ARG A 98 31.83 16.06 -4.31
N ASP A 99 30.96 15.93 -3.31
CA ASP A 99 30.32 14.65 -2.97
C ASP A 99 28.86 14.54 -3.46
N PHE A 100 28.21 15.63 -3.89
CA PHE A 100 26.84 15.59 -4.38
C PHE A 100 26.74 14.88 -5.74
N ARG A 101 26.02 13.75 -5.77
CA ARG A 101 25.78 12.91 -6.94
C ARG A 101 24.32 12.47 -6.92
N PRO A 102 23.39 13.19 -7.58
CA PRO A 102 22.00 12.79 -7.64
C PRO A 102 21.84 11.47 -8.39
N LEU A 103 20.79 10.70 -8.04
CA LEU A 103 20.52 9.38 -8.63
C LEU A 103 20.07 9.47 -10.09
N VAL A 104 19.37 10.54 -10.43
CA VAL A 104 18.83 10.80 -11.76
C VAL A 104 19.46 12.09 -12.28
N ASP A 105 20.28 11.94 -13.33
CA ASP A 105 20.78 13.08 -14.08
C ASP A 105 19.69 13.58 -15.04
N GLY A 106 19.49 14.89 -15.11
CA GLY A 106 18.49 15.55 -15.96
C GLY A 106 17.14 15.85 -15.31
N GLU A 107 17.01 15.78 -13.98
CA GLU A 107 15.81 16.30 -13.31
C GLU A 107 15.76 17.83 -13.44
N ALA A 108 14.55 18.37 -13.66
CA ALA A 108 14.37 19.81 -13.85
C ALA A 108 14.55 20.62 -12.56
N ASP A 109 14.48 19.97 -11.40
CA ASP A 109 14.53 20.63 -10.09
C ASP A 109 15.31 19.80 -9.07
N TYR A 110 16.55 20.19 -8.77
CA TYR A 110 17.40 19.54 -7.75
C TYR A 110 17.24 20.15 -6.35
N SER A 111 16.35 21.13 -6.15
CA SER A 111 16.31 21.96 -4.94
C SER A 111 16.12 21.15 -3.65
N GLY A 112 15.19 20.19 -3.68
CA GLY A 112 14.90 19.33 -2.52
C GLY A 112 16.05 18.37 -2.18
N LEU A 113 16.68 17.79 -3.21
CA LEU A 113 17.82 16.88 -3.06
C LEU A 113 19.05 17.63 -2.54
N LEU A 114 19.36 18.79 -3.13
CA LEU A 114 20.49 19.62 -2.74
C LEU A 114 20.32 20.13 -1.30
N THR A 115 19.16 20.69 -0.95
CA THR A 115 18.89 21.20 0.41
C THR A 115 19.03 20.10 1.46
N SER A 116 18.49 18.91 1.19
CA SER A 116 18.59 17.76 2.10
C SER A 116 20.05 17.31 2.27
N PHE A 117 20.82 17.29 1.19
CA PHE A 117 22.23 16.93 1.24
C PHE A 117 23.07 17.96 2.00
N VAL A 118 22.88 19.26 1.74
CA VAL A 118 23.56 20.34 2.47
C VAL A 118 23.27 20.24 3.96
N LYS A 119 22.01 20.02 4.34
CA LYS A 119 21.60 19.85 5.75
C LYS A 119 22.33 18.69 6.42
N ARG A 120 22.45 17.54 5.73
CA ARG A 120 23.20 16.37 6.21
C ARG A 120 24.68 16.68 6.41
N VAL A 121 25.31 17.34 5.45
CA VAL A 121 26.74 17.71 5.53
C VAL A 121 26.98 18.69 6.68
N ARG A 122 26.10 19.69 6.88
CA ARG A 122 26.17 20.62 8.02
C ARG A 122 26.05 19.90 9.36
N GLN A 123 25.13 18.94 9.47
CA GLN A 123 24.95 18.16 10.70
C GLN A 123 26.21 17.36 11.04
N HIS A 124 26.85 16.74 10.03
CA HIS A 124 28.11 16.02 10.22
C HIS A 124 29.26 16.97 10.61
N HIS A 125 29.30 18.18 10.03
CA HIS A 125 30.30 19.20 10.37
C HIS A 125 30.16 19.68 11.82
N ALA A 126 28.94 19.97 12.27
CA ALA A 126 28.66 20.38 13.65
C ALA A 126 29.06 19.31 14.68
N GLN A 127 28.79 18.03 14.38
CA GLN A 127 29.20 16.92 15.24
C GLN A 127 30.72 16.75 15.31
N SER A 128 31.44 17.04 14.21
CA SER A 128 32.89 16.90 14.16
C SER A 128 33.59 18.03 14.94
N GLY A 129 33.07 19.26 14.88
CA GLY A 129 33.62 20.42 15.60
C GLY A 129 33.43 20.39 17.13
N SER A 130 32.46 19.61 17.64
CA SER A 130 32.13 19.55 19.07
C SER A 130 33.06 18.64 19.90
N SER A 131 34.04 17.98 19.28
CA SER A 131 35.00 17.08 19.95
C SER A 131 36.38 17.70 20.20
N GLY A 132 36.51 19.02 20.01
CA GLY A 132 37.69 19.80 20.40
C GLY A 132 37.77 19.98 21.92
N HIS A 133 38.12 18.92 22.64
CA HIS A 133 38.67 19.07 23.98
C HIS A 133 39.95 19.91 23.88
N THR A 134 39.87 21.07 24.54
CA THR A 134 40.94 21.90 25.08
C THR A 134 42.34 21.32 24.95
N ALA A 135 43.21 22.09 24.30
CA ALA A 135 44.67 22.00 24.38
C ALA A 135 45.14 22.16 25.85
N GLY A 136 44.97 21.11 26.63
CA GLY A 136 45.61 20.90 27.92
C GLY A 136 46.71 19.86 27.73
N LEU A 137 47.92 20.22 28.12
CA LEU A 137 49.15 19.43 28.07
C LEU A 137 48.94 17.90 28.24
N PRO A 138 49.59 17.08 27.40
CA PRO A 138 49.50 15.63 27.51
C PRO A 138 50.18 15.16 28.82
N PRO A 139 49.51 14.34 29.65
CA PRO A 139 50.21 13.58 30.67
C PRO A 139 51.11 12.54 29.99
N PRO A 140 52.40 12.45 30.35
CA PRO A 140 53.26 11.40 29.83
C PRO A 140 52.89 10.08 30.53
N GLY A 141 52.53 9.06 29.76
CA GLY A 141 52.59 7.66 30.24
C GLY A 141 51.26 6.93 30.44
N GLY A 142 50.26 7.15 29.60
CA GLY A 142 49.09 6.25 29.52
C GLY A 142 49.11 5.44 28.23
N ASP A 143 49.39 4.14 28.34
CA ASP A 143 49.32 3.15 27.27
C ASP A 143 47.98 3.27 26.50
N ALA A 144 48.05 3.83 25.30
CA ALA A 144 46.93 3.93 24.38
C ALA A 144 46.63 2.54 23.83
N GLY A 145 45.70 1.85 24.48
CA GLY A 145 45.18 0.57 24.00
C GLY A 145 44.56 0.69 22.60
N PRO A 146 44.73 -0.31 21.72
CA PRO A 146 44.37 -0.28 20.29
C PRO A 146 42.86 -0.26 19.95
N ASN A 147 41.98 0.17 20.87
CA ASN A 147 40.52 0.06 20.70
C ASN A 147 39.82 1.30 20.09
N GLY A 148 40.50 2.45 19.99
CA GLY A 148 39.88 3.70 19.49
C GLY A 148 39.57 3.72 18.00
N ASP A 149 40.23 2.89 17.18
CA ASP A 149 40.14 2.97 15.71
C ASP A 149 38.89 2.25 15.14
N ARG A 150 38.30 1.32 15.88
CA ARG A 150 37.21 0.46 15.37
C ARG A 150 35.91 1.20 15.04
N SER A 151 35.61 2.29 15.76
CA SER A 151 34.36 3.05 15.54
C SER A 151 34.39 3.86 14.23
N HIS A 152 35.57 4.39 13.88
CA HIS A 152 35.75 5.13 12.63
C HIS A 152 35.66 4.22 11.40
N ASP A 153 36.20 3.00 11.50
CA ASP A 153 36.12 2.03 10.40
C ASP A 153 34.68 1.55 10.17
N LEU A 154 33.89 1.36 11.24
CA LEU A 154 32.47 1.04 11.11
C LEU A 154 31.70 2.15 10.38
N ARG A 155 31.89 3.41 10.77
CA ARG A 155 31.21 4.54 10.10
C ARG A 155 31.54 4.61 8.61
N ARG A 156 32.81 4.42 8.23
CA ARG A 156 33.22 4.38 6.81
C ARG A 156 32.56 3.23 6.06
N THR A 157 32.42 2.08 6.71
CA THR A 157 31.77 0.90 6.13
C THR A 157 30.27 1.14 5.93
N VAL A 158 29.60 1.72 6.93
CA VAL A 158 28.19 2.13 6.84
C VAL A 158 27.97 3.17 5.75
N ASP A 159 28.85 4.16 5.62
CA ASP A 159 28.78 5.17 4.55
C ASP A 159 28.90 4.54 3.17
N ARG A 160 29.81 3.56 2.98
CA ARG A 160 29.93 2.80 1.73
C ARG A 160 28.66 2.00 1.44
N PHE A 161 28.08 1.38 2.46
CA PHE A 161 26.83 0.62 2.35
C PHE A 161 25.67 1.52 1.92
N CYS A 162 25.49 2.69 2.56
CA CYS A 162 24.42 3.63 2.23
C CYS A 162 24.62 4.36 0.89
N ARG A 163 25.83 4.37 0.33
CA ARG A 163 26.05 4.78 -1.08
C ARG A 163 25.54 3.75 -2.08
N ARG A 164 25.61 2.46 -1.73
CA ARG A 164 25.08 1.37 -2.57
C ARG A 164 23.56 1.27 -2.45
N TYR A 165 23.03 1.44 -1.25
CA TYR A 165 21.60 1.42 -0.95
C TYR A 165 21.19 2.80 -0.41
N PRO A 166 20.71 3.71 -1.28
CA PRO A 166 20.28 5.04 -0.86
C PRO A 166 19.18 4.92 0.19
N VAL A 167 19.48 5.32 1.41
CA VAL A 167 18.53 5.33 2.52
C VAL A 167 18.40 6.73 3.11
N ASP A 168 17.27 6.97 3.77
CA ASP A 168 17.00 8.20 4.49
C ASP A 168 17.87 8.33 5.76
N ASP A 169 17.90 9.54 6.31
CA ASP A 169 18.72 9.86 7.48
C ASP A 169 18.32 9.07 8.73
N ASP A 170 17.04 8.69 8.82
CA ASP A 170 16.50 7.96 9.96
C ASP A 170 16.91 6.47 9.91
N ALA A 171 16.92 5.86 8.73
CA ALA A 171 17.45 4.51 8.50
C ALA A 171 18.96 4.45 8.74
N TYR A 172 19.70 5.43 8.23
CA TYR A 172 21.13 5.60 8.50
C TYR A 172 21.38 5.73 10.01
N SER A 173 20.65 6.63 10.67
CA SER A 173 20.77 6.85 12.11
C SER A 173 20.47 5.59 12.93
N SER A 174 19.49 4.80 12.50
CA SER A 174 19.15 3.51 13.12
C SER A 174 20.31 2.53 13.01
N LEU A 175 20.93 2.41 11.83
CA LEU A 175 22.06 1.50 11.61
C LEU A 175 23.31 1.89 12.41
N VAL A 176 23.62 3.20 12.51
CA VAL A 176 24.77 3.70 13.28
C VAL A 176 24.58 3.59 14.79
N LYS A 177 23.33 3.69 15.27
CA LYS A 177 23.00 3.54 16.70
C LYS A 177 22.97 2.08 17.16
N CYS A 178 22.89 1.12 16.24
CA CYS A 178 22.90 -0.30 16.59
C CYS A 178 24.27 -0.77 17.11
N PRO A 179 24.30 -1.84 17.94
CA PRO A 179 25.52 -2.52 18.30
C PRO A 179 26.37 -2.89 17.07
N THR A 180 27.70 -2.83 17.20
CA THR A 180 28.64 -2.99 16.07
C THR A 180 28.49 -4.34 15.36
N ASP A 181 28.27 -5.40 16.12
CA ASP A 181 27.98 -6.76 15.63
C ASP A 181 26.68 -6.81 14.82
N VAL A 182 25.61 -6.15 15.29
CA VAL A 182 24.35 -6.04 14.56
C VAL A 182 24.54 -5.26 13.26
N ALA A 183 25.24 -4.13 13.29
CA ALA A 183 25.50 -3.32 12.11
C ALA A 183 26.31 -4.08 11.06
N LEU A 184 27.37 -4.80 11.46
CA LEU A 184 28.16 -5.65 10.57
C LEU A 184 27.33 -6.78 9.96
N ARG A 185 26.45 -7.41 10.76
CA ARG A 185 25.54 -8.45 10.29
C ARG A 185 24.55 -7.90 9.27
N VAL A 186 23.97 -6.73 9.53
CA VAL A 186 23.08 -6.04 8.59
C VAL A 186 23.79 -5.78 7.26
N MET A 187 24.99 -5.20 7.30
CA MET A 187 25.76 -4.92 6.08
C MET A 187 26.14 -6.18 5.29
N ARG A 188 26.37 -7.31 5.99
CA ARG A 188 26.70 -8.59 5.35
C ARG A 188 25.47 -9.25 4.72
N ASP A 189 24.35 -9.28 5.45
CA ASP A 189 23.21 -10.17 5.17
C ASP A 189 22.04 -9.44 4.49
N PHE A 190 22.01 -8.10 4.50
CA PHE A 190 20.95 -7.35 3.86
C PHE A 190 20.99 -7.52 2.33
N ARG A 191 19.93 -8.11 1.78
CA ARG A 191 19.73 -8.33 0.34
C ARG A 191 18.32 -7.88 -0.02
N PRO A 192 18.13 -6.66 -0.54
CA PRO A 192 16.80 -6.21 -0.94
C PRO A 192 16.27 -7.08 -2.09
N PRO A 193 14.95 -7.29 -2.20
CA PRO A 193 14.35 -8.18 -3.21
C PRO A 193 14.69 -7.76 -4.65
N ARG A 194 14.84 -6.46 -4.90
CA ARG A 194 15.29 -5.91 -6.19
C ARG A 194 16.26 -4.74 -5.95
N GLU A 195 17.36 -4.72 -6.70
CA GLU A 195 18.24 -3.55 -6.73
C GLU A 195 17.63 -2.49 -7.66
N GLY A 196 17.38 -1.29 -7.13
CA GLY A 196 16.81 -0.12 -7.80
C GLY A 196 15.55 0.44 -7.15
N GLU A 197 15.03 -0.19 -6.10
CA GLU A 197 13.79 0.25 -5.43
C GLU A 197 14.00 1.50 -4.57
N SER A 198 12.98 2.34 -4.45
CA SER A 198 13.04 3.60 -3.69
C SER A 198 12.82 3.43 -2.18
N ASP A 199 12.47 2.23 -1.72
CA ASP A 199 12.02 1.94 -0.35
C ASP A 199 13.08 1.26 0.53
N TYR A 200 14.36 1.31 0.15
CA TYR A 200 15.46 0.73 0.93
C TYR A 200 15.44 1.14 2.40
N SER A 201 15.03 2.37 2.72
CA SER A 201 14.94 2.86 4.11
C SER A 201 14.03 1.99 4.97
N ALA A 202 12.85 1.61 4.46
CA ALA A 202 11.87 0.82 5.19
C ALA A 202 12.33 -0.64 5.33
N LEU A 203 12.88 -1.21 4.25
CA LEU A 203 13.46 -2.54 4.23
C LEU A 203 14.63 -2.65 5.22
N LEU A 204 15.55 -1.68 5.20
CA LEU A 204 16.71 -1.64 6.08
C LEU A 204 16.29 -1.50 7.55
N LYS A 205 15.38 -0.58 7.89
CA LYS A 205 14.87 -0.43 9.28
C LYS A 205 14.25 -1.72 9.79
N THR A 206 13.44 -2.38 8.98
CA THR A 206 12.82 -3.67 9.34
C THR A 206 13.87 -4.75 9.57
N PHE A 207 14.89 -4.81 8.72
CA PHE A 207 15.98 -5.77 8.84
C PHE A 207 16.88 -5.51 10.06
N VAL A 208 17.25 -4.24 10.31
CA VAL A 208 18.00 -3.80 11.49
C VAL A 208 17.26 -4.19 12.78
N LYS A 209 15.95 -3.97 12.82
CA LYS A 209 15.11 -4.37 13.95
C LYS A 209 15.13 -5.89 14.15
N ARG A 210 14.99 -6.67 13.08
CA ARG A 210 15.07 -8.14 13.13
C ARG A 210 16.43 -8.62 13.67
N CYS A 211 17.54 -8.11 13.14
CA CYS A 211 18.87 -8.48 13.62
C CYS A 211 19.11 -8.09 15.09
N SER A 212 18.54 -6.96 15.54
CA SER A 212 18.64 -6.52 16.93
C SER A 212 17.88 -7.46 17.89
N HIS A 213 16.70 -7.94 17.49
CA HIS A 213 15.92 -8.91 18.26
C HIS A 213 16.64 -10.26 18.36
N GLU A 214 17.21 -10.76 17.26
CA GLU A 214 17.98 -12.01 17.27
C GLU A 214 19.25 -11.92 18.14
N GLY A 215 19.96 -10.79 18.09
CA GLY A 215 21.18 -10.57 18.89
C GLY A 215 20.89 -10.51 20.40
N SER A 216 19.78 -9.90 20.79
CA SER A 216 19.36 -9.84 22.20
C SER A 216 19.05 -11.24 22.76
N PHE A 217 18.52 -12.14 21.93
CA PHE A 217 18.23 -13.51 22.34
C PHE A 217 19.52 -14.34 22.50
N GLN A 218 20.48 -14.17 21.59
CA GLN A 218 21.76 -14.90 21.63
C GLN A 218 22.69 -14.44 22.77
N ALA A 219 22.61 -13.17 23.18
CA ALA A 219 23.33 -12.66 24.35
C ALA A 219 22.79 -13.21 25.69
N GLN A 220 21.50 -13.53 25.77
CA GLN A 220 20.91 -14.15 26.97
C GLN A 220 21.35 -15.61 27.14
N LEU A 221 21.51 -16.36 26.05
CA LEU A 221 21.96 -17.76 26.09
C LEU A 221 23.46 -17.89 26.39
N SER A 222 24.27 -16.94 25.92
CA SER A 222 25.71 -16.92 26.19
C SER A 222 26.07 -16.48 27.62
N GLY A 223 25.14 -15.81 28.33
CA GLY A 223 25.32 -15.40 29.73
C GLY A 223 25.24 -16.52 30.78
N LEU A 224 24.70 -17.69 30.43
CA LEU A 224 24.54 -18.83 31.37
C LEU A 224 25.70 -19.84 31.34
N ASN A 225 26.62 -19.75 30.36
CA ASN A 225 27.77 -20.65 30.25
C ASN A 225 29.06 -20.12 30.91
N GLY A 226 29.00 -18.99 31.63
CA GLY A 226 30.19 -18.25 32.08
C GLY A 226 30.56 -18.33 33.57
N ARG A 227 29.81 -19.02 34.44
CA ARG A 227 30.14 -19.06 35.89
C ARG A 227 29.91 -20.43 36.51
N GLY A 228 31.01 -21.06 36.93
CA GLY A 228 31.03 -22.04 38.02
C GLY A 228 31.14 -23.49 37.57
N ARG A 229 32.38 -23.99 37.50
CA ARG A 229 32.68 -25.42 37.59
C ARG A 229 33.69 -25.62 38.70
N GLU A 230 33.51 -26.72 39.43
CA GLU A 230 34.03 -27.10 40.76
C GLU A 230 33.11 -26.56 41.86
N ASP A 231 32.26 -27.31 42.54
CA ASP A 231 32.10 -28.75 42.76
C ASP A 231 30.64 -29.00 43.18
N GLY A 232 30.08 -30.18 42.91
CA GLY A 232 28.90 -30.64 43.66
C GLY A 232 27.87 -31.41 42.85
N ARG A 233 27.83 -32.71 43.10
CA ARG A 233 26.80 -33.67 42.69
C ARG A 233 25.40 -33.14 43.04
N GLY A 234 24.56 -32.94 42.03
CA GLY A 234 23.17 -32.50 42.21
C GLY A 234 22.31 -32.91 41.03
N ARG A 235 21.67 -34.06 41.18
CA ARG A 235 20.68 -34.67 40.30
C ARG A 235 19.42 -33.80 40.26
N GLU A 236 19.32 -32.86 39.31
CA GLU A 236 18.07 -32.17 38.93
C GLU A 236 18.35 -31.27 37.71
N GLY A 237 17.79 -31.58 36.54
CA GLY A 237 18.03 -30.77 35.34
C GLY A 237 17.56 -31.41 34.05
N LEU A 238 16.27 -31.74 33.95
CA LEU A 238 15.68 -32.39 32.76
C LEU A 238 14.57 -31.58 32.09
N ILE A 239 14.38 -30.30 32.44
CA ILE A 239 13.23 -29.50 31.97
C ILE A 239 13.66 -28.33 31.04
N GLY A 240 14.97 -28.08 30.86
CA GLY A 240 15.45 -26.93 30.08
C GLY A 240 15.58 -27.10 28.55
N GLY A 241 15.61 -28.33 28.04
CA GLY A 241 15.95 -28.58 26.63
C GLY A 241 14.80 -28.49 25.63
N GLU A 242 13.55 -28.50 26.10
CA GLU A 242 12.38 -28.63 25.21
C GLU A 242 11.97 -27.31 24.55
N LEU A 243 12.20 -26.18 25.22
CA LEU A 243 11.90 -24.85 24.68
C LEU A 243 12.89 -24.42 23.58
N GLU A 244 14.17 -24.77 23.72
CA GLU A 244 15.22 -24.33 22.80
C GLU A 244 15.13 -25.06 21.44
N GLY A 245 14.76 -26.34 21.45
CA GLY A 245 14.50 -27.10 20.21
C GLY A 245 13.28 -26.57 19.43
N ARG A 246 12.27 -26.04 20.13
CA ARG A 246 11.04 -25.53 19.51
C ARG A 246 11.27 -24.26 18.69
N ASN A 247 12.01 -23.31 19.25
CA ASN A 247 12.37 -22.08 18.53
C ASN A 247 13.19 -22.38 17.28
N SER A 248 14.09 -23.37 17.34
CA SER A 248 14.84 -23.82 16.17
C SER A 248 13.95 -24.42 15.08
N ALA A 249 12.85 -25.09 15.44
CA ALA A 249 11.90 -25.65 14.48
C ALA A 249 11.10 -24.56 13.77
N LEU A 250 10.66 -23.52 14.51
CA LEU A 250 10.00 -22.35 13.94
C LEU A 250 10.92 -21.57 12.99
N ASP A 251 12.17 -21.34 13.37
CA ASP A 251 13.16 -20.68 12.51
C ASP A 251 13.39 -21.45 11.21
N THR A 252 13.49 -22.77 11.29
CA THR A 252 13.64 -23.64 10.11
C THR A 252 12.40 -23.57 9.23
N PHE A 253 11.21 -23.55 9.83
CA PHE A 253 9.94 -23.43 9.13
C PHE A 253 9.82 -22.11 8.36
N VAL A 254 10.15 -20.98 8.99
CA VAL A 254 10.08 -19.63 8.37
C VAL A 254 11.12 -19.45 7.28
N ARG A 255 12.30 -20.07 7.41
CA ARG A 255 13.29 -20.10 6.33
C ARG A 255 12.79 -20.87 5.11
N ARG A 256 12.02 -21.94 5.32
CA ARG A 256 11.44 -22.74 4.23
C ARG A 256 10.24 -22.04 3.58
N TYR A 257 9.41 -21.36 4.38
CA TYR A 257 8.24 -20.63 3.92
C TYR A 257 8.36 -19.16 4.34
N PRO A 258 8.95 -18.30 3.48
CA PRO A 258 9.14 -16.89 3.80
C PRO A 258 7.80 -16.22 4.05
N VAL A 259 7.56 -15.82 5.30
CA VAL A 259 6.39 -15.05 5.72
C VAL A 259 6.80 -13.66 6.18
N ASP A 260 5.87 -12.71 6.10
CA ASP A 260 6.08 -11.38 6.65
C ASP A 260 6.13 -11.39 8.18
N SER A 261 6.62 -10.29 8.75
CA SER A 261 6.79 -10.15 10.20
C SER A 261 5.47 -10.30 10.96
N ARG A 262 4.34 -9.88 10.38
CA ARG A 262 3.05 -9.93 11.07
C ARG A 262 2.52 -11.36 11.19
N ALA A 263 2.66 -12.16 10.14
CA ALA A 263 2.29 -13.57 10.17
C ALA A 263 3.22 -14.36 11.10
N TYR A 264 4.50 -14.00 11.16
CA TYR A 264 5.45 -14.58 12.14
C TYR A 264 5.07 -14.26 13.58
N ASP A 265 4.84 -12.98 13.90
CA ASP A 265 4.41 -12.56 15.24
C ASP A 265 3.11 -13.28 15.65
N TYR A 266 2.21 -13.52 14.70
CA TYR A 266 0.98 -14.26 14.95
C TYR A 266 1.23 -15.74 15.26
N LEU A 267 2.14 -16.40 14.54
CA LEU A 267 2.57 -17.77 14.81
C LEU A 267 3.24 -17.90 16.19
N GLU A 268 4.15 -16.99 16.53
CA GLU A 268 4.86 -16.98 17.83
C GLU A 268 3.91 -16.73 19.01
N SER A 269 2.82 -15.99 18.79
CA SER A 269 1.79 -15.77 19.81
C SER A 269 0.89 -16.96 20.11
N LEU A 270 0.97 -18.05 19.33
CA LEU A 270 0.12 -19.23 19.53
C LEU A 270 0.57 -20.09 20.71
N PRO A 271 -0.34 -20.84 21.35
CA PRO A 271 0.02 -21.93 22.26
C PRO A 271 0.98 -22.92 21.59
N ALA A 272 1.89 -23.48 22.38
CA ALA A 272 2.97 -24.30 21.87
C ALA A 272 2.47 -25.55 21.12
N GLU A 273 1.33 -26.12 21.52
CA GLU A 273 0.73 -27.26 20.79
C GLU A 273 0.27 -26.87 19.38
N LEU A 274 -0.25 -25.65 19.21
CA LEU A 274 -0.67 -25.15 17.90
C LEU A 274 0.52 -24.77 17.03
N GLN A 275 1.60 -24.26 17.61
CA GLN A 275 2.83 -24.00 16.88
C GLN A 275 3.37 -25.30 16.26
N ASP A 276 3.45 -26.37 17.06
CA ASP A 276 3.91 -27.68 16.57
C ASP A 276 3.00 -28.23 15.48
N LEU A 277 1.68 -28.14 15.67
CA LEU A 277 0.70 -28.56 14.67
C LEU A 277 0.90 -27.81 13.34
N VAL A 278 1.12 -26.49 13.41
CA VAL A 278 1.37 -25.67 12.22
C VAL A 278 2.68 -26.07 11.55
N VAL A 279 3.77 -26.22 12.29
CA VAL A 279 5.07 -26.65 11.73
C VAL A 279 4.95 -28.03 11.08
N GLN A 280 4.19 -28.95 11.68
CA GLN A 280 4.02 -30.31 11.22
C GLN A 280 3.09 -30.43 10.01
N GLU A 281 1.92 -29.80 10.05
CA GLU A 281 0.83 -30.02 9.09
C GLU A 281 0.74 -28.97 7.98
N PHE A 282 1.33 -27.78 8.16
CA PHE A 282 1.27 -26.76 7.13
C PHE A 282 2.07 -27.20 5.89
N ARG A 283 1.33 -27.53 4.83
CA ARG A 283 1.86 -27.94 3.52
C ARG A 283 1.13 -27.15 2.42
N PRO A 284 1.69 -26.01 1.97
CA PRO A 284 1.07 -25.23 0.91
C PRO A 284 0.96 -26.06 -0.37
N LYS A 285 -0.10 -25.83 -1.15
CA LYS A 285 -0.40 -26.66 -2.35
C LYS A 285 0.69 -26.60 -3.41
N ARG A 286 1.46 -25.51 -3.44
CA ARG A 286 2.64 -25.35 -4.30
C ARG A 286 3.74 -24.67 -3.50
N GLU A 287 4.94 -25.24 -3.52
CA GLU A 287 6.13 -24.57 -3.00
C GLU A 287 6.61 -23.54 -4.04
N GLY A 288 6.94 -22.33 -3.57
CA GLY A 288 7.38 -21.17 -4.35
C GLY A 288 6.34 -20.05 -4.51
N GLU A 289 5.19 -20.13 -3.85
CA GLU A 289 4.17 -19.07 -3.89
C GLU A 289 4.62 -17.84 -3.08
N ALA A 290 4.27 -16.63 -3.53
CA ALA A 290 4.67 -15.39 -2.85
C ALA A 290 3.85 -15.10 -1.58
N ASP A 291 2.69 -15.75 -1.43
CA ASP A 291 1.65 -15.36 -0.48
C ASP A 291 1.59 -16.25 0.78
N TYR A 292 2.72 -16.83 1.21
CA TYR A 292 2.76 -17.73 2.37
C TYR A 292 2.18 -17.12 3.65
N SER A 293 2.36 -15.82 3.88
CA SER A 293 1.79 -15.13 5.05
C SER A 293 0.28 -15.34 5.16
N SER A 294 -0.44 -15.17 4.05
CA SER A 294 -1.90 -15.28 4.01
C SER A 294 -2.34 -16.73 4.26
N LEU A 295 -1.70 -17.68 3.58
CA LEU A 295 -1.97 -19.11 3.71
C LEU A 295 -1.72 -19.60 5.14
N LEU A 296 -0.61 -19.20 5.74
CA LEU A 296 -0.26 -19.53 7.11
C LEU A 296 -1.28 -18.98 8.09
N THR A 297 -1.65 -17.71 7.95
CA THR A 297 -2.64 -17.06 8.85
C THR A 297 -4.00 -17.74 8.75
N SER A 298 -4.45 -18.09 7.54
CA SER A 298 -5.69 -18.85 7.33
C SER A 298 -5.63 -20.25 7.94
N PHE A 299 -4.50 -20.95 7.80
CA PHE A 299 -4.31 -22.27 8.40
C PHE A 299 -4.35 -22.21 9.93
N ILE A 300 -3.60 -21.27 10.54
CA ILE A 300 -3.62 -21.03 11.99
C ILE A 300 -5.05 -20.76 12.48
N THR A 301 -5.79 -19.92 11.77
CA THR A 301 -7.17 -19.57 12.12
C THR A 301 -8.07 -20.81 12.12
N ARG A 302 -7.89 -21.69 11.13
CA ARG A 302 -8.59 -22.98 11.06
C ARG A 302 -8.23 -23.91 12.22
N CYS A 303 -6.95 -24.08 12.56
CA CYS A 303 -6.53 -24.92 13.69
C CYS A 303 -7.15 -24.44 15.02
N ARG A 304 -7.24 -23.12 15.24
CA ARG A 304 -7.91 -22.55 16.41
C ARG A 304 -9.41 -22.86 16.43
N GLN A 305 -10.06 -22.77 15.28
CA GLN A 305 -11.48 -23.08 15.15
C GLN A 305 -11.76 -24.56 15.40
N GLU A 306 -10.90 -25.46 14.92
CA GLU A 306 -11.01 -26.90 15.17
C GLU A 306 -10.80 -27.23 16.66
N GLN A 307 -9.82 -26.62 17.36
CA GLN A 307 -9.68 -26.81 18.82
C GLN A 307 -10.89 -26.33 19.62
N GLN A 308 -11.53 -25.24 19.19
CA GLN A 308 -12.75 -24.73 19.83
C GLN A 308 -13.97 -25.62 19.56
N GLY A 309 -14.04 -26.26 18.38
CA GLY A 309 -15.14 -27.17 18.01
C GLY A 309 -15.02 -28.58 18.59
N THR A 310 -13.80 -29.07 18.82
CA THR A 310 -13.57 -30.49 19.17
C THR A 310 -13.71 -30.78 20.67
N SER A 311 -13.70 -29.75 21.52
CA SER A 311 -13.87 -29.90 22.97
C SER A 311 -15.33 -30.05 23.43
N GLY A 312 -16.30 -30.12 22.50
CA GLY A 312 -17.73 -30.11 22.79
C GLY A 312 -18.52 -31.38 22.46
N SER A 313 -17.89 -32.50 22.08
CA SER A 313 -18.62 -33.71 21.67
C SER A 313 -18.08 -34.97 22.34
N GLY A 314 -18.59 -35.29 23.54
CA GLY A 314 -18.22 -36.54 24.20
C GLY A 314 -18.64 -36.74 25.66
N ALA A 315 -19.87 -36.39 26.06
CA ALA A 315 -20.55 -37.10 27.17
C ALA A 315 -22.05 -36.76 27.19
N VAL A 316 -22.85 -37.82 27.12
CA VAL A 316 -24.30 -37.84 27.08
C VAL A 316 -24.88 -37.41 28.43
N ALA A 317 -25.46 -36.22 28.47
CA ALA A 317 -26.52 -35.86 29.41
C ALA A 317 -27.42 -34.86 28.70
N GLU A 318 -28.69 -35.23 28.52
CA GLU A 318 -29.75 -34.34 28.05
C GLU A 318 -29.76 -33.06 28.88
N GLN A 319 -29.19 -32.00 28.32
CA GLN A 319 -29.34 -30.66 28.83
C GLN A 319 -29.77 -29.79 27.64
N PRO A 320 -30.92 -29.11 27.72
CA PRO A 320 -31.44 -28.30 26.61
C PRO A 320 -30.44 -27.16 26.33
N CYS A 321 -29.64 -27.36 25.30
CA CYS A 321 -28.71 -26.38 24.76
C CYS A 321 -29.50 -25.35 23.93
N LEU A 322 -29.01 -24.10 23.96
CA LEU A 322 -29.42 -22.87 23.23
C LEU A 322 -30.13 -21.83 24.13
N PRO A 323 -29.42 -20.75 24.51
CA PRO A 323 -29.75 -19.41 23.99
C PRO A 323 -28.56 -18.41 23.80
N ALA A 324 -27.30 -18.85 23.81
CA ALA A 324 -26.17 -17.90 23.86
C ALA A 324 -25.96 -17.05 22.59
N SER A 325 -26.41 -17.51 21.42
CA SER A 325 -26.30 -16.73 20.17
C SER A 325 -27.19 -15.48 20.18
N ASP A 326 -28.37 -15.59 20.77
CA ASP A 326 -29.41 -14.58 20.62
C ASP A 326 -29.10 -13.35 21.47
N GLN A 327 -28.48 -13.57 22.64
CA GLN A 327 -28.00 -12.47 23.49
C GLN A 327 -26.89 -11.66 22.83
N ALA A 328 -25.93 -12.32 22.17
CA ALA A 328 -24.84 -11.63 21.48
C ALA A 328 -25.35 -10.78 20.30
N GLU A 329 -26.38 -11.25 19.60
CA GLU A 329 -27.05 -10.49 18.54
C GLU A 329 -27.80 -9.28 19.10
N GLN A 330 -28.46 -9.42 20.24
CA GLN A 330 -29.15 -8.32 20.93
C GLN A 330 -28.17 -7.27 21.47
N ASP A 331 -27.07 -7.70 22.10
CA ASP A 331 -26.00 -6.81 22.56
C ASP A 331 -25.38 -6.02 21.39
N PHE A 332 -25.22 -6.68 20.25
CA PHE A 332 -24.75 -6.04 19.02
C PHE A 332 -25.73 -4.97 18.51
N ARG A 333 -27.04 -5.24 18.57
CA ARG A 333 -28.09 -4.28 18.20
C ARG A 333 -28.13 -3.07 19.13
N VAL A 334 -27.91 -3.25 20.43
CA VAL A 334 -27.80 -2.14 21.39
C VAL A 334 -26.56 -1.29 21.10
N ARG A 335 -25.44 -1.94 20.76
CA ARG A 335 -24.17 -1.27 20.47
C ARG A 335 -24.15 -0.54 19.13
N PHE A 336 -24.85 -1.08 18.14
CA PHE A 336 -24.96 -0.52 16.79
C PHE A 336 -26.45 -0.41 16.43
N PRO A 337 -27.12 0.70 16.80
CA PRO A 337 -28.53 0.90 16.49
C PRO A 337 -28.81 0.72 14.99
N MET A 338 -29.74 -0.18 14.67
CA MET A 338 -30.16 -0.49 13.30
C MET A 338 -31.66 -0.79 13.27
N ASP A 339 -32.26 -0.68 12.09
CA ASP A 339 -33.65 -1.00 11.86
C ASP A 339 -33.92 -2.53 11.95
N GLU A 340 -35.20 -2.89 12.07
CA GLU A 340 -35.60 -4.29 12.19
C GLU A 340 -35.19 -5.11 10.97
N ARG A 341 -35.20 -4.49 9.79
CA ARG A 341 -34.90 -5.17 8.52
C ARG A 341 -33.43 -5.56 8.42
N ALA A 342 -32.51 -4.68 8.80
CA ALA A 342 -31.09 -4.97 8.84
C ALA A 342 -30.77 -6.02 9.91
N PHE A 343 -31.46 -5.95 11.06
CA PHE A 343 -31.31 -6.95 12.11
C PHE A 343 -31.81 -8.33 11.66
N GLU A 344 -32.99 -8.43 11.04
CA GLU A 344 -33.51 -9.66 10.43
C GLU A 344 -32.54 -10.21 9.36
N TYR A 345 -31.92 -9.32 8.58
CA TYR A 345 -30.92 -9.73 7.58
C TYR A 345 -29.65 -10.33 8.23
N LEU A 346 -29.25 -9.82 9.40
CA LEU A 346 -28.17 -10.40 10.21
C LEU A 346 -28.59 -11.76 10.77
N THR A 347 -29.74 -11.85 11.46
CA THR A 347 -30.19 -13.08 12.15
C THR A 347 -30.45 -14.24 11.19
N THR A 348 -30.94 -13.95 9.98
CA THR A 348 -31.15 -14.94 8.90
C THR A 348 -29.86 -15.40 8.21
N SER A 349 -28.70 -14.79 8.51
CA SER A 349 -27.41 -15.24 7.99
C SER A 349 -26.94 -16.54 8.64
N SER A 350 -26.06 -17.28 7.97
CA SER A 350 -25.47 -18.50 8.56
C SER A 350 -24.73 -18.20 9.86
N ALA A 351 -24.67 -19.18 10.77
CA ALA A 351 -24.04 -19.01 12.08
C ALA A 351 -22.57 -18.53 11.98
N GLU A 352 -21.83 -19.01 10.98
CA GLU A 352 -20.45 -18.59 10.70
C GLU A 352 -20.37 -17.11 10.33
N VAL A 353 -21.24 -16.66 9.41
CA VAL A 353 -21.30 -15.25 8.99
C VAL A 353 -21.69 -14.36 10.16
N ARG A 354 -22.70 -14.76 10.96
CA ARG A 354 -23.11 -14.00 12.15
C ARG A 354 -21.97 -13.87 13.15
N SER A 355 -21.33 -14.99 13.51
CA SER A 355 -20.19 -15.01 14.44
C SER A 355 -19.03 -14.11 13.95
N HIS A 356 -18.73 -14.16 12.65
CA HIS A 356 -17.71 -13.30 12.06
C HIS A 356 -18.06 -11.81 12.15
N ILE A 357 -19.31 -11.44 11.88
CA ILE A 357 -19.76 -10.05 11.93
C ILE A 357 -19.73 -9.52 13.36
N LEU A 358 -20.24 -10.30 14.32
CA LEU A 358 -20.26 -9.93 15.74
C LEU A 358 -18.85 -9.65 16.29
N SER A 359 -17.82 -10.32 15.77
CA SER A 359 -16.43 -10.16 16.20
C SER A 359 -15.63 -9.10 15.42
N THR A 360 -15.89 -8.93 14.12
CA THR A 360 -15.01 -8.15 13.23
C THR A 360 -15.59 -6.81 12.78
N PHE A 361 -16.89 -6.57 12.94
CA PHE A 361 -17.51 -5.36 12.43
C PHE A 361 -16.95 -4.10 13.10
N ARG A 362 -16.36 -3.21 12.28
CA ARG A 362 -15.82 -1.91 12.68
C ARG A 362 -16.35 -0.82 11.75
N PRO A 363 -17.41 -0.08 12.13
CA PRO A 363 -17.96 0.94 11.26
C PRO A 363 -16.96 2.09 11.06
N ARG A 364 -16.93 2.66 9.84
CA ARG A 364 -16.03 3.77 9.49
C ARG A 364 -16.34 5.05 10.28
N ARG A 365 -17.61 5.23 10.66
CA ARG A 365 -18.10 6.33 11.48
C ARG A 365 -18.60 5.71 12.78
N GLN A 366 -17.92 5.96 13.90
CA GLN A 366 -18.27 5.36 15.20
C GLN A 366 -19.43 6.08 15.92
N ASN A 367 -19.85 7.23 15.40
CA ASN A 367 -20.88 8.08 16.00
C ASN A 367 -22.10 8.22 15.08
N ASP A 368 -22.36 7.22 14.23
CA ASP A 368 -23.59 7.22 13.44
C ASP A 368 -24.79 6.85 14.32
N SER A 369 -25.96 7.41 14.03
CA SER A 369 -27.20 7.07 14.72
C SER A 369 -27.91 5.87 14.08
N ASP A 370 -27.56 5.55 12.83
CA ASP A 370 -28.14 4.44 12.07
C ASP A 370 -27.04 3.61 11.39
N TYR A 371 -26.87 2.36 11.85
CA TYR A 371 -25.91 1.40 11.31
C TYR A 371 -26.55 0.40 10.33
N SER A 372 -27.82 0.56 9.95
CA SER A 372 -28.55 -0.40 9.12
C SER A 372 -27.86 -0.67 7.78
N ALA A 373 -27.46 0.40 7.07
CA ALA A 373 -26.78 0.27 5.78
C ALA A 373 -25.35 -0.30 5.91
N PRO A 374 -24.49 0.19 6.82
CA PRO A 374 -23.17 -0.40 7.08
C PRO A 374 -23.21 -1.89 7.45
N VAL A 375 -24.10 -2.28 8.36
CA VAL A 375 -24.25 -3.69 8.80
C VAL A 375 -24.72 -4.54 7.63
N THR A 376 -25.77 -4.15 6.91
CA THR A 376 -26.28 -4.90 5.75
C THR A 376 -25.25 -5.03 4.64
N ALA A 377 -24.43 -4.00 4.39
CA ALA A 377 -23.34 -4.06 3.42
C ALA A 377 -22.25 -5.05 3.86
N TYR A 378 -21.89 -5.05 5.14
CA TYR A 378 -20.89 -5.95 5.69
C TYR A 378 -21.38 -7.41 5.74
N VAL A 379 -22.65 -7.64 6.07
CA VAL A 379 -23.29 -8.96 6.00
C VAL A 379 -23.19 -9.53 4.58
N ARG A 380 -23.50 -8.72 3.55
CA ARG A 380 -23.38 -9.14 2.15
C ARG A 380 -21.95 -9.51 1.76
N GLU A 381 -20.97 -8.72 2.19
CA GLU A 381 -19.56 -9.01 1.93
C GLU A 381 -19.10 -10.28 2.64
N CYS A 382 -19.47 -10.49 3.91
CA CYS A 382 -19.16 -11.71 4.64
C CYS A 382 -19.83 -12.93 3.97
N ARG A 383 -21.10 -12.84 3.57
CA ARG A 383 -21.76 -13.93 2.83
C ARG A 383 -21.04 -14.26 1.52
N LYS A 384 -20.46 -13.27 0.83
CA LYS A 384 -19.64 -13.49 -0.37
C LYS A 384 -18.30 -14.17 -0.07
N GLN A 385 -17.72 -13.92 1.10
CA GLN A 385 -16.44 -14.49 1.52
C GLN A 385 -16.59 -15.93 2.06
N PHE A 386 -17.62 -16.18 2.86
CA PHE A 386 -17.91 -17.50 3.47
C PHE A 386 -18.77 -18.40 2.57
N GLY A 387 -19.53 -17.81 1.66
CA GLY A 387 -20.26 -18.52 0.61
C GLY A 387 -19.38 -18.70 -0.62
N VAL A 388 -18.73 -19.85 -0.69
CA VAL A 388 -18.33 -20.60 -1.90
C VAL A 388 -18.61 -19.84 -3.20
N SER A 389 -17.56 -19.61 -4.02
CA SER A 389 -17.65 -19.11 -5.41
C SER A 389 -18.38 -20.07 -6.38
N GLY A 390 -19.48 -20.68 -5.94
CA GLY A 390 -20.32 -21.56 -6.72
C GLY A 390 -21.37 -20.75 -7.48
N ALA A 391 -21.17 -20.69 -8.80
CA ALA A 391 -22.20 -20.56 -9.83
C ALA A 391 -23.19 -19.38 -9.73
N GLY A 392 -22.94 -18.39 -10.59
CA GLY A 392 -23.90 -17.46 -11.20
C GLY A 392 -25.28 -17.32 -10.59
N THR A 393 -25.52 -16.21 -9.90
CA THR A 393 -26.85 -15.60 -9.84
C THR A 393 -26.81 -14.31 -10.65
N ALA A 394 -27.12 -14.46 -11.93
CA ALA A 394 -27.67 -13.39 -12.73
C ALA A 394 -29.03 -12.96 -12.13
N GLY A 395 -29.24 -11.65 -12.07
CA GLY A 395 -30.53 -10.95 -11.96
C GLY A 395 -31.64 -11.59 -11.12
N ALA A 396 -31.89 -11.04 -9.94
CA ALA A 396 -33.21 -11.10 -9.30
C ALA A 396 -33.58 -9.71 -8.80
N ASP A 397 -34.21 -8.97 -9.71
CA ASP A 397 -35.08 -7.84 -9.46
C ASP A 397 -36.29 -8.28 -8.62
N GLY A 398 -36.87 -7.34 -7.88
CA GLY A 398 -37.88 -7.60 -6.85
C GLY A 398 -39.19 -8.17 -7.39
N GLY A 399 -39.63 -9.28 -6.81
CA GLY A 399 -40.97 -9.83 -7.00
C GLY A 399 -41.49 -10.43 -5.70
N LEU A 400 -42.48 -9.76 -5.10
CA LEU A 400 -43.27 -10.25 -3.95
C LEU A 400 -44.04 -11.53 -4.33
N PRO A 401 -44.33 -12.43 -3.36
CA PRO A 401 -44.96 -13.71 -3.63
C PRO A 401 -46.45 -13.55 -3.93
N ARG A 402 -46.89 -14.05 -5.10
CA ARG A 402 -48.31 -14.31 -5.41
C ARG A 402 -48.64 -15.79 -5.22
N HIS A 403 -49.81 -16.02 -4.64
CA HIS A 403 -50.45 -17.29 -4.33
C HIS A 403 -50.59 -18.26 -5.51
N PRO A 404 -50.74 -19.58 -5.25
CA PRO A 404 -50.87 -20.60 -6.28
C PRO A 404 -52.29 -20.64 -6.84
N VAL A 405 -52.40 -20.68 -8.17
CA VAL A 405 -53.62 -21.12 -8.86
C VAL A 405 -53.24 -22.22 -9.84
N THR A 406 -54.14 -23.19 -9.88
CA THR A 406 -54.13 -24.54 -10.43
C THR A 406 -54.01 -24.64 -11.96
N ASP A 407 -53.42 -25.77 -12.36
CA ASP A 407 -53.73 -26.65 -13.49
C ASP A 407 -54.02 -26.10 -14.90
N GLY A 408 -53.33 -26.70 -15.88
CA GLY A 408 -54.03 -27.25 -17.04
C GLY A 408 -53.46 -26.94 -18.42
N ALA A 409 -52.76 -27.95 -18.95
CA ALA A 409 -52.82 -28.42 -20.35
C ALA A 409 -51.91 -27.79 -21.45
N ARG A 410 -51.17 -28.73 -22.07
CA ARG A 410 -51.10 -29.01 -23.53
C ARG A 410 -49.82 -28.62 -24.30
N GLU A 411 -49.03 -29.67 -24.59
CA GLU A 411 -48.27 -30.04 -25.82
C GLU A 411 -48.49 -29.27 -27.15
N PRO A 412 -47.70 -29.50 -28.25
CA PRO A 412 -46.51 -30.37 -28.41
C PRO A 412 -45.34 -29.82 -29.29
N SER A 413 -44.21 -30.56 -29.24
CA SER A 413 -43.26 -30.95 -30.31
C SER A 413 -42.85 -30.01 -31.46
N ARG A 414 -41.52 -29.91 -31.69
CA ARG A 414 -40.90 -30.21 -33.01
C ARG A 414 -39.36 -30.33 -33.00
N GLU A 415 -38.89 -31.49 -33.50
CA GLU A 415 -37.77 -31.79 -34.43
C GLU A 415 -36.46 -30.98 -34.30
N ARG A 416 -35.32 -31.53 -33.85
CA ARG A 416 -34.43 -32.56 -34.45
C ARG A 416 -34.00 -32.25 -35.90
N GLY A 417 -32.76 -31.79 -36.06
CA GLY A 417 -32.08 -31.64 -37.35
C GLY A 417 -30.55 -31.61 -37.21
N HIS A 418 -29.94 -32.78 -37.40
CA HIS A 418 -28.50 -33.05 -37.38
C HIS A 418 -28.00 -33.04 -38.83
N HIS A 419 -27.04 -32.19 -39.22
CA HIS A 419 -26.19 -32.45 -40.40
C HIS A 419 -24.80 -31.82 -40.19
N GLY A 420 -23.79 -32.69 -40.09
CA GLY A 420 -22.40 -32.33 -40.23
C GLY A 420 -22.01 -32.22 -41.70
N ARG A 421 -21.04 -31.35 -42.00
CA ARG A 421 -20.28 -31.38 -43.24
C ARG A 421 -18.91 -30.77 -42.98
N GLY A 422 -17.89 -31.61 -43.03
CA GLY A 422 -16.50 -31.19 -42.97
C GLY A 422 -16.07 -30.51 -44.26
N HIS A 423 -15.27 -29.47 -44.11
CA HIS A 423 -14.45 -28.87 -45.17
C HIS A 423 -13.11 -28.48 -44.55
N GLU A 424 -12.12 -29.35 -44.78
CA GLU A 424 -10.87 -29.03 -45.47
C GLU A 424 -10.35 -27.58 -45.29
N TRP A 425 -9.42 -27.44 -44.36
CA TRP A 425 -8.60 -26.27 -44.09
C TRP A 425 -7.42 -26.22 -45.08
N GLU A 426 -7.58 -25.41 -46.12
CA GLU A 426 -6.51 -24.96 -46.98
C GLU A 426 -6.07 -23.55 -46.52
N GLU A 427 -4.76 -23.35 -46.41
CA GLU A 427 -4.11 -22.14 -45.91
C GLU A 427 -4.45 -20.90 -46.75
N ALA A 428 -5.21 -19.96 -46.16
CA ALA A 428 -5.38 -18.61 -46.68
C ALA A 428 -5.06 -17.59 -45.58
N ALA A 429 -4.06 -16.75 -45.84
CA ALA A 429 -3.71 -15.60 -45.00
C ALA A 429 -4.90 -14.62 -44.90
N PRO A 430 -5.25 -14.10 -43.71
CA PRO A 430 -6.38 -13.18 -43.59
C PRO A 430 -5.99 -11.75 -44.01
N GLU A 431 -6.27 -11.40 -45.26
CA GLU A 431 -6.58 -10.03 -45.67
C GLU A 431 -7.91 -9.61 -45.02
N GLY A 432 -7.86 -8.99 -43.84
CA GLY A 432 -9.08 -8.68 -43.10
C GLY A 432 -8.94 -7.68 -41.96
N ALA A 433 -7.99 -6.75 -42.01
CA ALA A 433 -7.93 -5.62 -41.08
C ALA A 433 -8.72 -4.41 -41.63
N LYS A 434 -10.03 -4.58 -41.83
CA LYS A 434 -10.96 -3.46 -42.08
C LYS A 434 -11.85 -3.29 -40.86
N GLN A 435 -11.76 -2.10 -40.26
CA GLN A 435 -12.71 -1.40 -39.37
C GLN A 435 -12.27 -1.17 -37.91
N PRO A 436 -11.63 -0.01 -37.67
CA PRO A 436 -11.87 0.79 -36.47
C PRO A 436 -12.78 2.02 -36.71
N GLU A 437 -13.03 2.43 -37.97
CA GLU A 437 -13.72 3.70 -38.24
C GLU A 437 -15.22 3.70 -37.92
N ALA A 438 -15.89 2.54 -37.89
CA ALA A 438 -17.33 2.47 -37.65
C ALA A 438 -17.74 2.74 -36.19
N MET A 439 -16.83 2.63 -35.22
CA MET A 439 -17.15 2.89 -33.81
C MET A 439 -17.16 4.38 -33.46
N GLY A 440 -16.42 5.22 -34.19
CA GLY A 440 -16.22 6.63 -33.81
C GLY A 440 -17.52 7.42 -33.62
N GLY A 441 -18.45 7.29 -34.57
CA GLY A 441 -19.73 8.02 -34.50
C GLY A 441 -20.64 7.59 -33.35
N GLN A 442 -20.70 6.30 -33.03
CA GLN A 442 -21.50 5.79 -31.91
C GLN A 442 -20.91 6.21 -30.55
N VAL A 443 -19.59 6.27 -30.46
CA VAL A 443 -18.90 6.69 -29.23
C VAL A 443 -19.16 8.17 -28.94
N GLU A 444 -19.14 9.03 -29.96
CA GLU A 444 -19.35 10.48 -29.79
C GLU A 444 -20.81 10.82 -29.38
N GLU A 445 -21.80 10.14 -29.96
CA GLU A 445 -23.21 10.30 -29.57
C GLU A 445 -23.44 9.81 -28.13
N ALA A 446 -22.89 8.63 -27.78
CA ALA A 446 -23.01 8.07 -26.44
C ALA A 446 -22.29 8.93 -25.39
N LEU A 447 -21.14 9.51 -25.74
CA LEU A 447 -20.39 10.45 -24.90
C LEU A 447 -21.19 11.74 -24.67
N SER A 448 -21.86 12.27 -25.69
CA SER A 448 -22.70 13.47 -25.56
C SER A 448 -23.86 13.24 -24.58
N HIS A 449 -24.56 12.11 -24.70
CA HIS A 449 -25.62 11.74 -23.76
C HIS A 449 -25.08 11.49 -22.34
N PHE A 450 -23.89 10.91 -22.23
CA PHE A 450 -23.22 10.70 -20.94
C PHE A 450 -22.91 12.02 -20.22
N LEU A 451 -22.35 13.01 -20.92
CA LEU A 451 -22.00 14.32 -20.36
C LEU A 451 -23.23 15.15 -19.98
N GLN A 452 -24.35 14.95 -20.69
CA GLN A 452 -25.63 15.56 -20.31
C GLN A 452 -26.16 14.98 -18.99
N LYS A 453 -25.97 13.66 -18.78
CA LYS A 453 -26.41 12.96 -17.58
C LYS A 453 -25.50 13.21 -16.37
N TYR A 454 -24.19 13.35 -16.61
CA TYR A 454 -23.16 13.55 -15.61
C TYR A 454 -22.35 14.79 -15.95
N PRO A 455 -22.79 15.99 -15.52
CA PRO A 455 -22.08 17.22 -15.82
C PRO A 455 -20.71 17.20 -15.16
N VAL A 456 -19.66 17.34 -15.97
CA VAL A 456 -18.26 17.41 -15.55
C VAL A 456 -17.66 18.75 -15.96
N ASP A 457 -16.61 19.18 -15.27
CA ASP A 457 -15.85 20.35 -15.67
C ASP A 457 -15.04 20.11 -16.96
N SER A 458 -14.53 21.21 -17.53
CA SER A 458 -13.74 21.19 -18.76
C SER A 458 -12.49 20.31 -18.65
N ARG A 459 -11.86 20.25 -17.48
CA ARG A 459 -10.64 19.46 -17.29
C ARG A 459 -10.93 17.95 -17.37
N ALA A 460 -11.99 17.49 -16.70
CA ALA A 460 -12.41 16.10 -16.76
C ALA A 460 -12.95 15.73 -18.14
N HIS A 461 -13.64 16.65 -18.81
CA HIS A 461 -14.07 16.49 -20.21
C HIS A 461 -12.87 16.28 -21.14
N ASP A 462 -11.88 17.17 -21.12
CA ASP A 462 -10.69 17.06 -21.97
C ASP A 462 -9.90 15.77 -21.70
N TYR A 463 -9.85 15.37 -20.42
CA TYR A 463 -9.22 14.10 -20.04
C TYR A 463 -9.96 12.87 -20.59
N LEU A 464 -11.29 12.92 -20.66
CA LEU A 464 -12.11 11.86 -21.24
C LEU A 464 -11.96 11.81 -22.77
N VAL A 465 -12.06 12.95 -23.46
CA VAL A 465 -11.96 13.05 -24.93
C VAL A 465 -10.57 12.68 -25.46
N THR A 466 -9.51 12.94 -24.70
CA THR A 466 -8.14 12.53 -25.08
C THR A 466 -7.85 11.03 -24.87
N SER A 467 -8.82 10.26 -24.38
CA SER A 467 -8.68 8.80 -24.19
C SER A 467 -8.94 8.01 -25.48
N THR A 468 -8.51 6.75 -25.50
CA THR A 468 -8.80 5.81 -26.59
C THR A 468 -10.33 5.56 -26.69
N PRO A 469 -10.88 5.30 -27.89
CA PRO A 469 -12.30 5.02 -28.07
C PRO A 469 -12.81 3.88 -27.17
N GLU A 470 -11.97 2.88 -26.92
CA GLU A 470 -12.27 1.73 -26.06
C GLU A 470 -12.41 2.14 -24.59
N VAL A 471 -11.57 3.06 -24.12
CA VAL A 471 -11.66 3.63 -22.77
C VAL A 471 -12.91 4.48 -22.64
N ILE A 472 -13.19 5.34 -23.62
CA ILE A 472 -14.39 6.19 -23.62
C ILE A 472 -15.64 5.30 -23.57
N TRP A 473 -15.72 4.28 -24.43
CA TRP A 473 -16.84 3.35 -24.46
C TRP A 473 -17.07 2.65 -23.12
N ARG A 474 -16.00 2.17 -22.46
CA ARG A 474 -16.09 1.56 -21.12
C ARG A 474 -16.57 2.55 -20.07
N VAL A 475 -16.10 3.80 -20.11
CA VAL A 475 -16.54 4.84 -19.18
C VAL A 475 -18.04 5.08 -19.36
N VAL A 476 -18.50 5.26 -20.60
CA VAL A 476 -19.92 5.50 -20.89
C VAL A 476 -20.81 4.32 -20.46
N GLN A 477 -20.34 3.07 -20.60
CA GLN A 477 -21.11 1.86 -20.27
C GLN A 477 -21.07 1.48 -18.79
N GLU A 478 -19.90 1.55 -18.15
CA GLU A 478 -19.67 0.99 -16.82
C GLU A 478 -19.72 2.03 -15.69
N PHE A 479 -19.67 3.32 -16.01
CA PHE A 479 -19.70 4.36 -14.99
C PHE A 479 -21.08 4.49 -14.36
N ALA A 480 -21.20 3.96 -13.14
CA ALA A 480 -22.38 4.06 -12.29
C ALA A 480 -22.00 4.70 -10.95
N PRO A 481 -22.17 6.04 -10.78
CA PRO A 481 -21.89 6.70 -9.51
C PRO A 481 -22.86 6.21 -8.43
N LYS A 482 -22.39 6.21 -7.17
CA LYS A 482 -23.15 5.65 -6.05
C LYS A 482 -24.44 6.40 -5.76
N ARG A 483 -24.47 7.70 -6.03
CA ARG A 483 -25.66 8.55 -5.92
C ARG A 483 -25.75 9.45 -7.14
N LEU A 484 -26.96 9.56 -7.69
CA LEU A 484 -27.27 10.55 -8.72
C LEU A 484 -27.49 11.90 -8.02
N GLY A 485 -26.76 12.92 -8.48
CA GLY A 485 -26.78 14.29 -7.95
C GLY A 485 -25.53 14.68 -7.15
N GLU A 486 -24.46 13.89 -7.17
CA GLU A 486 -23.19 14.29 -6.53
C GLU A 486 -22.57 15.47 -7.28
N SER A 487 -22.07 16.48 -6.55
CA SER A 487 -21.42 17.67 -7.15
C SER A 487 -20.08 17.35 -7.83
N ASP A 488 -19.50 16.20 -7.50
CA ASP A 488 -18.09 15.91 -7.77
C ASP A 488 -17.91 14.89 -8.91
N TYR A 489 -18.81 14.90 -9.90
CA TYR A 489 -18.73 13.99 -11.04
C TYR A 489 -17.38 14.08 -11.77
N SER A 490 -16.79 15.27 -11.88
CA SER A 490 -15.47 15.46 -12.50
C SER A 490 -14.40 14.55 -11.90
N ALA A 491 -14.33 14.48 -10.56
CA ALA A 491 -13.33 13.69 -9.84
C ALA A 491 -13.59 12.18 -9.99
N LEU A 492 -14.87 11.78 -9.94
CA LEU A 492 -15.27 10.39 -10.09
C LEU A 492 -14.99 9.88 -11.51
N VAL A 493 -15.37 10.64 -12.53
CA VAL A 493 -15.13 10.31 -13.94
C VAL A 493 -13.63 10.23 -14.21
N THR A 494 -12.84 11.22 -13.77
CA THR A 494 -11.37 11.21 -13.96
C THR A 494 -10.71 9.98 -13.32
N THR A 495 -11.12 9.63 -12.10
CA THR A 495 -10.61 8.44 -11.40
C THR A 495 -10.99 7.15 -12.13
N PHE A 496 -12.21 7.09 -12.67
CA PHE A 496 -12.68 5.93 -13.43
C PHE A 496 -11.94 5.79 -14.77
N VAL A 497 -11.77 6.89 -15.51
CA VAL A 497 -10.99 6.93 -16.76
C VAL A 497 -9.56 6.45 -16.52
N LYS A 498 -8.90 6.92 -15.45
CA LYS A 498 -7.56 6.47 -15.09
C LYS A 498 -7.50 4.95 -14.87
N ARG A 499 -8.45 4.40 -14.12
CA ARG A 499 -8.56 2.94 -13.90
C ARG A 499 -8.77 2.17 -15.21
N CYS A 500 -9.59 2.68 -16.13
CA CYS A 500 -9.80 2.07 -17.44
C CYS A 500 -8.52 2.06 -18.28
N ARG A 501 -7.75 3.17 -18.28
CA ARG A 501 -6.44 3.27 -18.95
C ARG A 501 -5.42 2.29 -18.37
N ASP A 502 -5.26 2.24 -17.05
CA ASP A 502 -4.32 1.33 -16.38
C ASP A 502 -4.63 -0.15 -16.73
N ARG A 503 -5.91 -0.49 -16.86
CA ARG A 503 -6.36 -1.84 -17.26
C ARG A 503 -6.06 -2.13 -18.72
N GLU A 504 -6.22 -1.16 -19.60
CA GLU A 504 -5.86 -1.30 -21.02
C GLU A 504 -4.36 -1.46 -21.20
N GLU A 505 -3.54 -0.64 -20.53
CA GLU A 505 -2.08 -0.74 -20.55
C GLU A 505 -1.59 -2.09 -20.03
N THR A 506 -2.18 -2.58 -18.93
CA THR A 506 -1.89 -3.92 -18.41
C THR A 506 -2.26 -5.02 -19.42
N SER A 507 -3.35 -4.84 -20.18
CA SER A 507 -3.77 -5.81 -21.21
C SER A 507 -2.82 -5.79 -22.40
N ARG A 508 -2.46 -4.60 -22.89
CA ARG A 508 -1.47 -4.43 -23.97
C ARG A 508 -0.11 -4.98 -23.57
N ALA A 509 0.32 -4.80 -22.32
CA ALA A 509 1.58 -5.37 -21.82
C ALA A 509 1.55 -6.91 -21.81
N ARG A 510 0.39 -7.51 -21.50
CA ARG A 510 0.22 -8.98 -21.55
C ARG A 510 0.26 -9.50 -22.98
N ASP A 511 -0.34 -8.78 -23.92
CA ASP A 511 -0.35 -9.16 -25.33
C ASP A 511 1.03 -8.95 -25.97
N ALA A 512 1.72 -7.86 -25.63
CA ALA A 512 3.07 -7.55 -26.12
C ALA A 512 4.13 -8.54 -25.65
N HIS A 513 3.99 -9.09 -24.44
CA HIS A 513 4.98 -10.03 -23.90
C HIS A 513 4.79 -11.48 -24.35
N GLY A 514 3.73 -11.79 -25.11
CA GLY A 514 3.44 -13.15 -25.57
C GLY A 514 3.14 -14.09 -24.41
N ALA A 515 2.17 -14.98 -24.58
CA ALA A 515 2.01 -16.07 -23.62
C ALA A 515 3.34 -16.83 -23.48
N PRO A 516 3.85 -17.08 -22.26
CA PRO A 516 5.10 -17.81 -22.07
C PRO A 516 5.09 -19.12 -22.87
N VAL A 517 6.10 -19.30 -23.73
CA VAL A 517 6.22 -20.39 -24.71
C VAL A 517 6.12 -21.79 -24.10
N TRP A 518 6.30 -21.94 -22.77
CA TRP A 518 6.23 -23.22 -22.08
C TRP A 518 4.85 -23.90 -22.04
N LYS A 519 3.76 -23.24 -22.49
CA LYS A 519 2.41 -23.85 -22.57
C LYS A 519 2.05 -24.54 -23.90
N ARG A 520 2.97 -24.63 -24.88
CA ARG A 520 2.66 -25.24 -26.20
C ARG A 520 3.10 -26.70 -26.41
N GLY A 521 3.59 -27.41 -25.39
CA GLY A 521 4.04 -28.79 -25.57
C GLY A 521 3.58 -29.75 -24.49
N ARG A 522 2.44 -30.42 -24.70
CA ARG A 522 2.14 -31.82 -24.31
C ARG A 522 0.64 -32.10 -24.41
N PHE A 523 0.19 -32.38 -25.62
CA PHE A 523 -0.78 -33.45 -25.86
C PHE A 523 -0.28 -34.16 -27.11
N GLY A 524 0.47 -35.23 -26.86
CA GLY A 524 0.70 -36.32 -27.81
C GLY A 524 -0.12 -37.50 -27.34
#